data_AF-A0A6P6U5L8-F1
#
_entry.id   AF-A0A6P6U5L8-F1
#
_cell.length_a   1.000
_cell.length_b   1.000
_cell.length_c   1.000
_cell.angle_alpha   90.00
_cell.angle_beta   90.00
_cell.angle_gamma   90.00
#
_symmetry.space_group_name_H-M   'P 1'
#
loop_
_entity.id
_entity.type
_entity.pdbx_description
1 polymer ?
#
loop_
_entity_poly.entity_id
_entity_poly.type
_entity_poly.pdbx_seq_one_letter_code
_entity_poly.pdbx_strand_id
1 'polypeptide(L)'
;MGTSHRSGASKKSSDGARLVITTIMGIVFGYFIGVSFPFVSLAKINFFEGAMNRDHHSLDTRSFPETVGSGSTPLAPKIYVPTNPRGAESLPPGIVVSESDFYLRRLWGEPSEDLKRKPKYLVTFTVGLDQRNNINAAVKKFSEDFQIMLFHYDGRTSEWDQFEWSKHAIHVSVRRQTKWWYAKRFLQPDVIAAYDYIFIWDEDLGVEHFNAEKYIQLVRKHGLEISQPGLEPNNGLTWQMTKRRGDREVHKVTEEKPGWCSDPHLPPCAAFVEIMAPVFSRDAWRCVWHMIQNDLVHGWGLDFALRRCVEPAHEKIGVVDSQWIVHQVIPSLGSQLQLR
;
A
#
# COMPACT_ATOMS: atom_id res chain seq x y z
N MET A 1 28.92 -64.03 39.80
CA MET A 1 27.72 -64.40 38.99
C MET A 1 26.66 -63.34 39.22
N GLY A 2 26.14 -62.72 38.16
CA GLY A 2 25.08 -61.71 38.24
C GLY A 2 25.26 -60.56 37.24
N THR A 3 25.06 -60.84 35.97
CA THR A 3 24.94 -59.86 34.87
C THR A 3 23.55 -59.23 34.86
N SER A 4 23.45 -57.94 34.54
CA SER A 4 22.63 -57.47 33.39
C SER A 4 22.75 -55.96 33.16
N HIS A 5 23.19 -55.62 31.95
CA HIS A 5 23.11 -54.32 31.31
C HIS A 5 21.65 -53.85 31.20
N ARG A 6 21.41 -52.55 31.35
CA ARG A 6 20.21 -51.90 30.78
C ARG A 6 20.61 -50.62 30.05
N SER A 7 20.47 -50.73 28.73
CA SER A 7 20.67 -49.74 27.67
C SER A 7 19.81 -48.48 27.85
N GLY A 8 20.43 -47.31 27.71
CA GLY A 8 19.76 -46.03 27.57
C GLY A 8 19.14 -45.90 26.17
N ALA A 9 17.81 -45.86 26.11
CA ALA A 9 17.08 -45.49 24.90
C ALA A 9 16.92 -43.95 24.87
N SER A 10 17.58 -43.31 23.90
CA SER A 10 17.39 -41.90 23.59
C SER A 10 15.97 -41.64 23.09
N LYS A 11 15.19 -40.87 23.84
CA LYS A 11 13.88 -40.35 23.42
C LYS A 11 14.12 -39.22 22.41
N LYS A 12 13.98 -39.52 21.11
CA LYS A 12 13.89 -38.51 20.04
C LYS A 12 12.65 -37.64 20.30
N SER A 13 12.80 -36.32 20.37
CA SER A 13 11.69 -35.39 20.67
C SER A 13 10.67 -35.36 19.52
N SER A 14 9.39 -35.27 19.91
CA SER A 14 8.22 -35.29 19.02
C SER A 14 7.82 -33.89 18.51
N ASP A 15 8.75 -32.92 18.53
CA ASP A 15 8.41 -31.51 18.31
C ASP A 15 8.07 -31.20 16.85
N GLY A 16 8.73 -31.86 15.89
CA GLY A 16 8.42 -31.70 14.47
C GLY A 16 7.00 -32.18 14.12
N ALA A 17 6.56 -33.28 14.73
CA ALA A 17 5.20 -33.80 14.51
C ALA A 17 4.13 -32.87 15.10
N ARG A 18 4.40 -32.26 16.27
CA ARG A 18 3.49 -31.28 16.89
C ARG A 18 3.34 -30.03 16.02
N LEU A 19 4.42 -29.54 15.43
CA LEU A 19 4.39 -28.35 14.57
C LEU A 19 3.55 -28.59 13.32
N VAL A 20 3.74 -29.74 12.66
CA VAL A 20 2.96 -30.14 11.47
C VAL A 20 1.47 -30.26 11.80
N ILE A 21 1.13 -30.91 12.93
CA ILE A 21 -0.27 -31.07 13.36
C ILE A 21 -0.91 -29.71 13.65
N THR A 22 -0.17 -28.79 14.27
CA THR A 22 -0.69 -27.45 14.62
C THR A 22 -0.96 -26.62 13.37
N THR A 23 -0.07 -26.68 12.36
CA THR A 23 -0.26 -25.98 11.09
C THR A 23 -1.47 -26.51 10.32
N ILE A 24 -1.65 -27.84 10.25
CA ILE A 24 -2.80 -28.45 9.58
C ILE A 24 -4.10 -28.06 10.29
N MET A 25 -4.13 -28.09 11.62
CA MET A 25 -5.30 -27.66 12.40
C MET A 25 -5.64 -26.18 12.18
N GLY A 26 -4.64 -25.30 12.06
CA GLY A 26 -4.85 -23.88 11.75
C GLY A 26 -5.47 -23.65 10.37
N ILE A 27 -5.01 -24.39 9.34
CA ILE A 27 -5.56 -24.31 7.98
C ILE A 27 -7.01 -24.77 7.95
N VAL A 28 -7.30 -25.91 8.58
CA VAL A 28 -8.66 -26.47 8.64
C VAL A 28 -9.59 -25.53 9.41
N PHE A 29 -9.16 -25.01 10.55
CA PHE A 29 -9.95 -24.08 11.35
C PHE A 29 -10.23 -22.76 10.60
N GLY A 30 -9.23 -22.20 9.92
CA GLY A 30 -9.40 -21.00 9.08
C GLY A 30 -10.36 -21.22 7.92
N TYR A 31 -10.30 -22.39 7.27
CA TYR A 31 -11.25 -22.78 6.23
C TYR A 31 -12.69 -22.86 6.76
N PHE A 32 -12.91 -23.51 7.91
CA PHE A 32 -14.25 -23.63 8.48
C PHE A 32 -14.82 -22.29 8.94
N ILE A 33 -14.01 -21.39 9.51
CA ILE A 33 -14.47 -20.02 9.81
C ILE A 33 -14.84 -19.29 8.52
N GLY A 34 -14.01 -19.36 7.48
CA GLY A 34 -14.27 -18.69 6.20
C GLY A 34 -15.54 -19.15 5.49
N VAL A 35 -15.90 -20.43 5.64
CA VAL A 35 -17.11 -21.02 5.02
C VAL A 35 -18.36 -20.85 5.90
N SER A 36 -18.21 -20.67 7.22
CA SER A 36 -19.33 -20.60 8.17
C SER A 36 -19.94 -19.20 8.34
N PHE A 37 -19.39 -18.16 7.71
CA PHE A 37 -20.02 -16.83 7.69
C PHE A 37 -21.05 -16.76 6.55
N PRO A 38 -22.36 -16.68 6.85
CA PRO A 38 -23.36 -16.46 5.83
C PRO A 38 -23.18 -15.06 5.23
N PHE A 39 -23.33 -14.98 3.91
CA PHE A 39 -23.37 -13.76 3.12
C PHE A 39 -24.37 -12.78 3.74
N VAL A 40 -23.91 -11.82 4.54
CA VAL A 40 -24.75 -10.68 4.91
C VAL A 40 -24.81 -9.78 3.68
N SER A 41 -25.91 -9.88 2.95
CA SER A 41 -26.27 -8.94 1.90
C SER A 41 -26.37 -7.55 2.53
N LEU A 42 -25.37 -6.69 2.29
CA LEU A 42 -25.49 -5.24 2.47
C LEU A 42 -26.34 -4.67 1.32
N ALA A 43 -27.59 -5.12 1.23
CA ALA A 43 -28.60 -4.45 0.45
C ALA A 43 -29.27 -3.39 1.32
N LYS A 44 -29.22 -2.14 0.84
CA LYS A 44 -29.87 -0.92 1.37
C LYS A 44 -29.27 -0.32 2.65
N ILE A 45 -28.22 0.47 2.46
CA ILE A 45 -28.13 1.75 3.17
C ILE A 45 -28.60 2.81 2.17
N ASN A 46 -29.87 3.22 2.28
CA ASN A 46 -30.36 4.40 1.59
C ASN A 46 -29.70 5.62 2.25
N PHE A 47 -28.83 6.31 1.51
CA PHE A 47 -28.34 7.62 1.91
C PHE A 47 -29.53 8.58 1.90
N PHE A 48 -29.95 9.03 3.08
CA PHE A 48 -30.99 10.04 3.23
C PHE A 48 -30.40 11.39 2.83
N GLU A 49 -30.60 11.76 1.57
CA GLU A 49 -30.42 13.12 1.08
C GLU A 49 -31.66 13.95 1.49
N GLY A 50 -31.43 15.05 2.21
CA GLY A 50 -32.41 16.12 2.40
C GLY A 50 -33.25 16.04 3.67
N ALA A 51 -32.86 16.83 4.68
CA ALA A 51 -33.75 17.74 5.42
C ALA A 51 -32.99 18.34 6.60
N MET A 52 -32.65 19.63 6.50
CA MET A 52 -32.85 20.63 7.56
C MET A 52 -32.41 21.99 7.01
N ASN A 53 -33.30 22.57 6.20
CA ASN A 53 -33.40 24.01 6.13
C ASN A 53 -34.36 24.40 7.26
N ARG A 54 -33.89 25.17 8.24
CA ARG A 54 -34.76 26.00 9.06
C ARG A 54 -34.00 27.22 9.52
N ASP A 55 -34.33 28.32 8.85
CA ASP A 55 -33.86 29.67 9.11
C ASP A 55 -34.05 30.10 10.56
N HIS A 56 -33.02 30.72 11.11
CA HIS A 56 -33.16 31.92 11.93
C HIS A 56 -31.78 32.49 12.17
N HIS A 57 -31.45 33.63 11.54
CA HIS A 57 -30.81 34.73 12.25
C HIS A 57 -31.07 36.04 11.50
N SER A 58 -31.75 36.91 12.24
CA SER A 58 -32.04 38.32 12.01
C SER A 58 -30.85 39.11 11.45
N LEU A 59 -31.10 39.84 10.36
CA LEU A 59 -30.31 41.01 9.98
C LEU A 59 -30.32 42.01 11.14
N ASP A 60 -29.19 42.14 11.82
CA ASP A 60 -28.94 43.30 12.68
C ASP A 60 -28.06 44.28 11.89
N THR A 61 -28.73 45.29 11.36
CA THR A 61 -28.16 46.32 10.50
C THR A 61 -27.41 47.31 11.38
N ARG A 62 -26.09 47.15 11.54
CA ARG A 62 -25.24 48.24 12.04
C ARG A 62 -24.70 49.04 10.86
N SER A 63 -25.45 50.08 10.50
CA SER A 63 -25.01 51.17 9.63
C SER A 63 -23.87 51.94 10.29
N PHE A 64 -22.69 51.92 9.67
CA PHE A 64 -21.64 52.94 9.89
C PHE A 64 -21.76 54.01 8.81
N PRO A 65 -21.46 55.29 9.11
CA PRO A 65 -21.72 56.39 8.19
C PRO A 65 -20.72 56.39 7.03
N GLU A 66 -21.23 56.52 5.81
CA GLU A 66 -20.43 56.93 4.66
C GLU A 66 -19.90 58.35 4.89
N THR A 67 -18.58 58.53 4.86
CA THR A 67 -18.02 59.77 4.31
C THR A 67 -16.78 59.45 3.46
N VAL A 68 -17.00 59.69 2.18
CA VAL A 68 -16.12 59.69 1.03
C VAL A 68 -14.76 60.32 1.32
N GLY A 69 -13.69 59.58 1.04
CA GLY A 69 -12.32 60.06 0.97
C GLY A 69 -11.54 59.24 -0.06
N SER A 70 -11.26 59.87 -1.19
CA SER A 70 -10.56 59.37 -2.38
C SER A 70 -9.31 58.52 -2.09
N GLY A 71 -9.24 57.33 -2.68
CA GLY A 71 -8.03 56.51 -2.74
C GLY A 71 -8.37 55.09 -3.17
N SER A 72 -7.77 54.62 -4.27
CA SER A 72 -7.93 53.28 -4.86
C SER A 72 -8.06 52.18 -3.82
N THR A 73 -9.26 51.62 -3.65
CA THR A 73 -9.48 50.42 -2.84
C THR A 73 -8.74 49.28 -3.53
N PRO A 74 -7.76 48.62 -2.90
CA PRO A 74 -7.29 47.34 -3.41
C PRO A 74 -8.52 46.42 -3.40
N LEU A 75 -8.82 45.80 -4.55
CA LEU A 75 -9.80 44.71 -4.63
C LEU A 75 -9.46 43.74 -3.50
N ALA A 76 -10.27 43.71 -2.44
CA ALA A 76 -10.11 42.75 -1.38
C ALA A 76 -10.12 41.37 -2.05
N PRO A 77 -9.05 40.56 -1.90
CA PRO A 77 -9.01 39.26 -2.55
C PRO A 77 -10.22 38.49 -2.07
N LYS A 78 -11.03 37.95 -2.99
CA LYS A 78 -12.20 37.13 -2.65
C LYS A 78 -11.75 36.03 -1.67
N ILE A 79 -12.05 36.22 -0.39
CA ILE A 79 -11.54 35.44 0.75
C ILE A 79 -12.11 34.01 0.74
N TYR A 80 -13.16 33.77 -0.03
CA TYR A 80 -13.87 32.51 -0.06
C TYR A 80 -13.89 31.90 -1.46
N VAL A 81 -13.33 30.70 -1.56
CA VAL A 81 -13.55 29.79 -2.68
C VAL A 81 -14.56 28.74 -2.21
N PRO A 82 -15.70 28.54 -2.90
CA PRO A 82 -16.74 27.58 -2.49
C PRO A 82 -16.26 26.13 -2.35
N THR A 83 -15.08 25.80 -2.86
CA THR A 83 -14.43 24.49 -2.76
C THR A 83 -13.71 24.27 -1.43
N ASN A 84 -13.54 25.30 -0.60
CA ASN A 84 -12.85 25.17 0.68
C ASN A 84 -13.74 24.47 1.72
N PRO A 85 -13.16 23.63 2.60
CA PRO A 85 -13.91 23.01 3.69
C PRO A 85 -14.50 24.06 4.63
N ARG A 86 -15.67 23.77 5.22
CA ARG A 86 -16.30 24.65 6.24
C ARG A 86 -15.32 24.88 7.39
N GLY A 87 -15.20 26.13 7.84
CA GLY A 87 -14.25 26.56 8.87
C GLY A 87 -12.95 27.15 8.32
N ALA A 88 -12.72 27.05 7.01
CA ALA A 88 -11.57 27.63 6.35
C ALA A 88 -11.76 29.12 5.95
N GLU A 89 -12.94 29.69 6.20
CA GLU A 89 -13.31 31.06 5.79
C GLU A 89 -12.50 32.13 6.55
N SER A 90 -11.97 31.79 7.73
CA SER A 90 -11.13 32.68 8.55
C SER A 90 -9.64 32.50 8.31
N LEU A 91 -9.24 31.52 7.49
CA LEU A 91 -7.82 31.25 7.22
C LEU A 91 -7.29 32.22 6.16
N PRO A 92 -6.09 32.80 6.37
CA PRO A 92 -5.41 33.58 5.34
C PRO A 92 -5.32 32.86 3.98
N PRO A 93 -5.43 33.60 2.86
CA PRO A 93 -5.21 33.04 1.53
C PRO A 93 -3.87 32.31 1.44
N GLY A 94 -3.87 31.11 0.85
CA GLY A 94 -2.68 30.28 0.71
C GLY A 94 -2.40 29.31 1.86
N ILE A 95 -3.17 29.34 2.96
CA ILE A 95 -3.11 28.31 4.01
C ILE A 95 -3.89 27.06 3.61
N VAL A 96 -5.00 27.23 2.90
CA VAL A 96 -5.87 26.11 2.47
C VAL A 96 -5.31 25.51 1.19
N VAL A 97 -4.97 24.22 1.25
CA VAL A 97 -4.60 23.41 0.09
C VAL A 97 -5.60 22.27 -0.10
N SER A 98 -5.80 21.84 -1.34
CA SER A 98 -6.80 20.82 -1.69
C SER A 98 -6.40 19.41 -1.26
N GLU A 99 -5.11 19.14 -1.10
CA GLU A 99 -4.55 17.81 -0.81
C GLU A 99 -3.48 17.93 0.28
N SER A 100 -3.35 16.87 1.09
CA SER A 100 -2.20 16.68 1.97
C SER A 100 -1.16 15.82 1.26
N ASP A 101 0.12 15.93 1.64
CA ASP A 101 1.21 15.19 0.98
C ASP A 101 2.37 14.88 1.96
N PHE A 102 3.33 14.06 1.51
CA PHE A 102 4.56 13.78 2.27
C PHE A 102 5.78 14.58 1.81
N TYR A 103 5.59 15.66 1.05
CA TYR A 103 6.72 16.43 0.56
C TYR A 103 7.42 17.15 1.71
N LEU A 104 8.72 16.92 1.83
CA LEU A 104 9.55 17.56 2.85
C LEU A 104 9.68 19.05 2.55
N ARG A 105 9.31 19.88 3.52
CA ARG A 105 9.41 21.35 3.47
C ARG A 105 10.20 21.86 4.66
N ARG A 106 10.93 22.96 4.49
CA ARG A 106 11.62 23.66 5.57
C ARG A 106 10.58 24.32 6.49
N LEU A 107 10.93 24.49 7.77
CA LEU A 107 10.07 25.19 8.74
C LEU A 107 10.09 26.72 8.57
N TRP A 108 10.95 27.26 7.71
CA TRP A 108 11.12 28.67 7.44
C TRP A 108 11.46 28.91 5.96
N GLY A 109 11.24 30.13 5.49
CA GLY A 109 11.42 30.50 4.08
C GLY A 109 10.15 30.28 3.26
N GLU A 110 10.28 30.34 1.94
CA GLU A 110 9.18 30.15 1.00
C GLU A 110 9.00 28.66 0.67
N PRO A 111 7.87 28.03 1.03
CA PRO A 111 7.64 26.60 0.77
C PRO A 111 7.65 26.23 -0.73
N SER A 112 7.40 27.20 -1.60
CA SER A 112 7.45 27.03 -3.05
C SER A 112 8.88 26.77 -3.57
N GLU A 113 9.91 27.19 -2.84
CA GLU A 113 11.32 26.97 -3.18
C GLU A 113 11.83 25.59 -2.77
N ASP A 114 11.16 24.93 -1.82
CA ASP A 114 11.59 23.65 -1.26
C ASP A 114 11.41 22.50 -2.26
N LEU A 115 10.42 22.61 -3.14
CA LEU A 115 10.04 21.57 -4.09
C LEU A 115 10.32 22.02 -5.52
N LYS A 116 11.58 21.90 -5.95
CA LYS A 116 11.97 22.08 -7.37
C LYS A 116 11.18 21.16 -8.31
N ARG A 117 10.86 19.95 -7.83
CA ARG A 117 10.05 18.96 -8.53
C ARG A 117 9.18 18.24 -7.53
N LYS A 118 7.88 18.10 -7.84
CA LYS A 118 6.94 17.35 -7.00
C LYS A 118 6.94 15.88 -7.42
N PRO A 119 7.28 14.94 -6.53
CA PRO A 119 7.14 13.52 -6.81
C PRO A 119 5.70 13.16 -7.18
N LYS A 120 5.55 12.38 -8.25
CA LYS A 120 4.25 11.95 -8.79
C LYS A 120 3.86 10.55 -8.31
N TYR A 121 4.84 9.77 -7.86
CA TYR A 121 4.64 8.38 -7.44
C TYR A 121 5.21 8.17 -6.05
N LEU A 122 4.70 7.18 -5.34
CA LEU A 122 5.21 6.78 -4.04
C LEU A 122 5.67 5.32 -4.11
N VAL A 123 6.86 5.04 -3.58
CA VAL A 123 7.30 3.67 -3.33
C VAL A 123 7.58 3.48 -1.85
N THR A 124 7.01 2.40 -1.31
CA THR A 124 7.16 2.01 0.07
C THR A 124 7.81 0.63 0.16
N PHE A 125 8.74 0.48 1.10
CA PHE A 125 9.37 -0.80 1.43
C PHE A 125 9.24 -1.06 2.92
N THR A 126 8.91 -2.29 3.30
CA THR A 126 8.98 -2.72 4.70
C THR A 126 10.29 -3.42 4.96
N VAL A 127 11.17 -2.79 5.74
CA VAL A 127 12.61 -3.05 5.73
C VAL A 127 13.20 -3.35 7.10
N GLY A 128 14.21 -4.21 7.10
CA GLY A 128 15.21 -4.34 8.15
C GLY A 128 16.62 -4.08 7.62
N LEU A 129 17.54 -3.72 8.51
CA LEU A 129 18.90 -3.31 8.12
C LEU A 129 19.68 -4.41 7.39
N ASP A 130 19.37 -5.67 7.67
CA ASP A 130 20.03 -6.81 7.03
C ASP A 130 19.75 -6.85 5.50
N GLN A 131 18.61 -6.31 5.05
CA GLN A 131 18.23 -6.22 3.63
C GLN A 131 18.62 -4.90 2.95
N ARG A 132 19.32 -4.01 3.64
CA ARG A 132 19.63 -2.66 3.13
C ARG A 132 20.31 -2.65 1.76
N ASN A 133 21.13 -3.66 1.45
CA ASN A 133 21.82 -3.75 0.17
C ASN A 133 20.84 -4.08 -0.97
N ASN A 134 19.83 -4.92 -0.70
CA ASN A 134 18.80 -5.23 -1.67
C ASN A 134 17.90 -4.01 -1.91
N ILE A 135 17.52 -3.30 -0.84
CA ILE A 135 16.77 -2.04 -0.96
C ILE A 135 17.57 -0.97 -1.71
N ASN A 136 18.88 -0.86 -1.46
CA ASN A 136 19.73 0.04 -2.22
C ASN A 136 19.79 -0.31 -3.72
N ALA A 137 19.72 -1.59 -4.08
CA ALA A 137 19.59 -2.00 -5.48
C ALA A 137 18.21 -1.66 -6.05
N ALA A 138 17.14 -1.84 -5.27
CA ALA A 138 15.77 -1.48 -5.62
C ALA A 138 15.60 0.01 -5.87
N VAL A 139 16.03 0.86 -4.94
CA VAL A 139 15.89 2.32 -5.01
C VAL A 139 16.51 2.91 -6.28
N LYS A 140 17.63 2.35 -6.76
CA LYS A 140 18.27 2.78 -8.01
C LYS A 140 17.41 2.57 -9.28
N LYS A 141 16.32 1.82 -9.19
CA LYS A 141 15.36 1.61 -10.30
C LYS A 141 14.26 2.67 -10.36
N PHE A 142 14.19 3.55 -9.37
CA PHE A 142 13.20 4.62 -9.26
C PHE A 142 13.86 5.97 -9.54
N SER A 143 13.18 6.81 -10.33
CA SER A 143 13.65 8.15 -10.66
C SER A 143 13.31 9.14 -9.53
N GLU A 144 13.71 10.40 -9.68
CA GLU A 144 13.31 11.48 -8.77
C GLU A 144 11.80 11.79 -8.81
N ASP A 145 11.00 11.16 -9.69
CA ASP A 145 9.54 11.30 -9.71
C ASP A 145 8.90 10.43 -8.62
N PHE A 146 9.68 9.58 -7.95
CA PHE A 146 9.26 8.72 -6.86
C PHE A 146 9.68 9.28 -5.51
N GLN A 147 8.71 9.48 -4.63
CA GLN A 147 8.97 9.61 -3.20
C GLN A 147 9.28 8.22 -2.65
N ILE A 148 10.37 8.11 -1.88
CA ILE A 148 10.75 6.86 -1.22
C ILE A 148 10.34 6.95 0.25
N MET A 149 9.68 5.92 0.74
CA MET A 149 9.32 5.76 2.15
C MET A 149 9.69 4.37 2.64
N LEU A 150 10.36 4.31 3.79
CA LEU A 150 10.84 3.07 4.39
C LEU A 150 10.13 2.82 5.73
N PHE A 151 9.57 1.63 5.89
CA PHE A 151 8.92 1.16 7.10
C PHE A 151 9.85 0.22 7.87
N HIS A 152 10.50 0.73 8.92
CA HIS A 152 11.55 0.04 9.66
C HIS A 152 10.97 -0.80 10.79
N TYR A 153 10.81 -2.11 10.56
CA TYR A 153 10.29 -3.01 11.58
C TYR A 153 11.31 -3.37 12.67
N ASP A 154 12.60 -3.10 12.45
CA ASP A 154 13.68 -3.43 13.38
C ASP A 154 14.07 -2.25 14.30
N GLY A 155 13.55 -1.06 14.02
CA GLY A 155 13.85 0.15 14.79
C GLY A 155 15.17 0.82 14.42
N ARG A 156 15.84 0.44 13.33
CA ARG A 156 17.18 0.89 12.97
C ARG A 156 17.16 1.84 11.77
N THR A 157 17.08 3.15 12.04
CA THR A 157 17.00 4.18 11.00
C THR A 157 18.35 4.85 10.70
N SER A 158 19.17 5.14 11.72
CA SER A 158 20.41 5.91 11.54
C SER A 158 21.46 5.19 10.70
N GLU A 159 21.50 3.87 10.72
CA GLU A 159 22.45 3.10 9.91
C GLU A 159 22.19 3.20 8.40
N TRP A 160 21.00 3.68 8.00
CA TRP A 160 20.68 3.91 6.60
C TRP A 160 21.30 5.20 6.04
N ASP A 161 21.80 6.10 6.91
CA ASP A 161 22.49 7.34 6.52
C ASP A 161 23.77 7.08 5.70
N GLN A 162 24.25 5.83 5.67
CA GLN A 162 25.32 5.38 4.77
C GLN A 162 24.96 5.55 3.29
N PHE A 163 23.67 5.66 2.95
CA PHE A 163 23.20 5.90 1.59
C PHE A 163 22.69 7.34 1.45
N GLU A 164 23.28 8.11 0.54
CA GLU A 164 22.88 9.53 0.32
C GLU A 164 21.41 9.70 -0.07
N TRP A 165 20.85 8.76 -0.83
CA TRP A 165 19.42 8.79 -1.16
C TRP A 165 18.52 8.60 0.07
N SER A 166 19.01 7.91 1.12
CA SER A 166 18.23 7.64 2.32
C SER A 166 17.96 8.90 3.13
N LYS A 167 18.88 9.88 3.10
CA LYS A 167 18.70 11.17 3.77
C LYS A 167 17.52 11.99 3.22
N HIS A 168 17.08 11.66 2.01
CA HIS A 168 15.94 12.28 1.34
C HIS A 168 14.69 11.39 1.34
N ALA A 169 14.80 10.16 1.85
CA ALA A 169 13.67 9.25 2.01
C ALA A 169 12.92 9.55 3.32
N ILE A 170 11.67 9.12 3.39
CA ILE A 170 10.88 9.21 4.62
C ILE A 170 11.08 7.92 5.41
N HIS A 171 11.49 8.03 6.66
CA HIS A 171 11.70 6.90 7.55
C HIS A 171 10.58 6.86 8.60
N VAL A 172 9.83 5.75 8.63
CA VAL A 172 8.84 5.48 9.68
C VAL A 172 9.30 4.23 10.43
N SER A 173 9.40 4.31 11.75
CA SER A 173 10.04 3.26 12.56
C SER A 173 9.18 2.89 13.76
N VAL A 174 8.66 1.65 13.73
CA VAL A 174 7.90 1.02 14.81
C VAL A 174 8.30 -0.45 14.88
N ARG A 175 8.90 -0.85 16.00
CA ARG A 175 9.44 -2.19 16.16
C ARG A 175 8.36 -3.26 16.04
N ARG A 176 8.71 -4.35 15.35
CA ARG A 176 7.92 -5.61 15.24
C ARG A 176 6.52 -5.41 14.64
N GLN A 177 6.40 -4.50 13.69
CA GLN A 177 5.17 -4.29 12.91
C GLN A 177 5.33 -4.81 11.48
N THR A 178 4.20 -5.15 10.86
CA THR A 178 4.16 -5.72 9.52
C THR A 178 3.85 -4.66 8.46
N LYS A 179 4.10 -5.00 7.19
CA LYS A 179 3.86 -4.12 6.03
C LYS A 179 2.48 -3.49 6.02
N TRP A 180 1.44 -4.30 6.22
CA TRP A 180 0.05 -3.82 6.16
C TRP A 180 -0.36 -3.02 7.39
N TRP A 181 0.27 -3.27 8.54
CA TRP A 181 0.10 -2.43 9.72
C TRP A 181 0.59 -1.00 9.48
N TYR A 182 1.75 -0.86 8.82
CA TYR A 182 2.29 0.43 8.39
C TYR A 182 1.43 1.09 7.32
N ALA A 183 1.12 0.36 6.25
CA ALA A 183 0.31 0.88 5.15
C ALA A 183 -1.02 1.45 5.64
N LYS A 184 -1.71 0.75 6.56
CA LYS A 184 -2.97 1.24 7.14
C LYS A 184 -2.82 2.57 7.88
N ARG A 185 -1.70 2.79 8.58
CA ARG A 185 -1.49 3.95 9.47
C ARG A 185 -0.84 5.14 8.77
N PHE A 186 0.01 4.88 7.79
CA PHE A 186 0.84 5.90 7.17
C PHE A 186 0.54 6.15 5.70
N LEU A 187 -0.33 5.36 5.05
CA LEU A 187 -0.74 5.60 3.67
C LEU A 187 -2.22 5.98 3.60
N GLN A 188 -2.61 7.02 4.35
CA GLN A 188 -4.00 7.48 4.41
C GLN A 188 -4.44 8.08 3.05
N PRO A 189 -5.66 7.80 2.55
CA PRO A 189 -6.07 8.16 1.18
C PRO A 189 -5.99 9.65 0.80
N ASP A 190 -6.25 10.57 1.72
CA ASP A 190 -6.22 12.02 1.50
C ASP A 190 -4.79 12.61 1.50
N VAL A 191 -3.82 11.88 2.07
CA VAL A 191 -2.37 12.19 1.89
C VAL A 191 -1.83 11.53 0.63
N ILE A 192 -2.29 10.31 0.35
CA ILE A 192 -1.89 9.56 -0.84
C ILE A 192 -2.48 10.14 -2.13
N ALA A 193 -3.56 10.93 -2.02
CA ALA A 193 -4.14 11.66 -3.13
C ALA A 193 -3.14 12.56 -3.87
N ALA A 194 -1.99 12.92 -3.30
CA ALA A 194 -0.94 13.65 -4.01
C ALA A 194 -0.16 12.81 -5.05
N TYR A 195 -0.28 11.47 -5.02
CA TYR A 195 0.48 10.55 -5.87
C TYR A 195 -0.44 9.80 -6.84
N ASP A 196 0.01 9.57 -8.07
CA ASP A 196 -0.78 8.87 -9.10
C ASP A 196 -0.78 7.35 -8.87
N TYR A 197 0.39 6.81 -8.51
CA TYR A 197 0.61 5.38 -8.28
C TYR A 197 1.45 5.13 -7.03
N ILE A 198 1.11 4.06 -6.32
CA ILE A 198 1.67 3.69 -5.03
C ILE A 198 2.16 2.26 -5.06
N PHE A 199 3.46 2.07 -4.85
CA PHE A 199 4.14 0.79 -4.79
C PHE A 199 4.28 0.38 -3.32
N ILE A 200 3.84 -0.83 -2.97
CA ILE A 200 3.90 -1.35 -1.60
C ILE A 200 4.65 -2.69 -1.62
N TRP A 201 5.97 -2.62 -1.60
CA TRP A 201 6.82 -3.76 -1.92
C TRP A 201 7.47 -4.38 -0.68
N ASP A 202 7.69 -5.70 -0.75
CA ASP A 202 8.56 -6.42 0.16
C ASP A 202 10.04 -6.13 -0.13
N GLU A 203 10.89 -6.41 0.85
CA GLU A 203 12.32 -6.09 0.82
C GLU A 203 13.21 -7.15 0.17
N ASP A 204 12.67 -8.32 -0.16
CA ASP A 204 13.40 -9.50 -0.67
C ASP A 204 13.18 -9.72 -2.18
N LEU A 205 13.05 -8.60 -2.92
CA LEU A 205 12.83 -8.58 -4.36
C LEU A 205 14.12 -8.26 -5.12
N GLY A 206 14.51 -9.14 -6.05
CA GLY A 206 15.52 -8.89 -7.07
C GLY A 206 14.93 -8.09 -8.23
N VAL A 207 15.58 -6.99 -8.61
CA VAL A 207 15.04 -5.97 -9.52
C VAL A 207 15.92 -5.74 -10.76
N GLU A 208 16.80 -6.68 -11.09
CA GLU A 208 17.79 -6.55 -12.16
C GLU A 208 17.13 -6.11 -13.47
N HIS A 209 15.97 -6.70 -13.76
CA HIS A 209 15.22 -6.52 -15.00
C HIS A 209 14.06 -5.53 -14.92
N PHE A 210 13.93 -4.83 -13.79
CA PHE A 210 12.88 -3.86 -13.55
C PHE A 210 13.33 -2.42 -13.83
N ASN A 211 12.42 -1.61 -14.39
CA ASN A 211 12.54 -0.16 -14.53
C ASN A 211 11.17 0.49 -14.23
N ALA A 212 11.14 1.36 -13.22
CA ALA A 212 9.88 1.91 -12.71
C ALA A 212 9.15 2.82 -13.72
N GLU A 213 9.88 3.60 -14.51
CA GLU A 213 9.29 4.49 -15.52
C GLU A 213 8.62 3.70 -16.64
N LYS A 214 9.33 2.69 -17.19
CA LYS A 214 8.76 1.80 -18.21
C LYS A 214 7.56 1.03 -17.67
N TYR A 215 7.63 0.59 -16.42
CA TYR A 215 6.51 -0.08 -15.75
C TYR A 215 5.27 0.82 -15.71
N ILE A 216 5.39 2.06 -15.24
CA ILE A 216 4.26 3.01 -15.17
C ILE A 216 3.72 3.36 -16.55
N GLN A 217 4.57 3.47 -17.57
CA GLN A 217 4.13 3.66 -18.95
C GLN A 217 3.22 2.52 -19.41
N LEU A 218 3.57 1.27 -19.10
CA LEU A 218 2.77 0.09 -19.46
C LEU A 218 1.49 0.00 -18.64
N VAL A 219 1.53 0.29 -17.34
CA VAL A 219 0.35 0.35 -16.47
C VAL A 219 -0.68 1.33 -17.05
N ARG A 220 -0.25 2.54 -17.42
CA ARG A 220 -1.12 3.54 -18.07
C ARG A 220 -1.60 3.10 -19.44
N LYS A 221 -0.70 2.59 -20.30
CA LYS A 221 -1.02 2.11 -21.66
C LYS A 221 -2.12 1.04 -21.63
N HIS A 222 -2.11 0.17 -20.64
CA HIS A 222 -3.04 -0.96 -20.53
C HIS A 222 -4.21 -0.73 -19.58
N GLY A 223 -4.35 0.50 -19.04
CA GLY A 223 -5.45 0.89 -18.15
C GLY A 223 -5.49 0.08 -16.85
N LEU A 224 -4.33 -0.25 -16.29
CA LEU A 224 -4.24 -1.03 -15.06
C LEU A 224 -4.37 -0.10 -13.83
N GLU A 225 -5.29 -0.44 -12.94
CA GLU A 225 -5.54 0.27 -11.67
C GLU A 225 -4.87 -0.45 -10.49
N ILE A 226 -4.74 -1.77 -10.57
CA ILE A 226 -3.98 -2.59 -9.62
C ILE A 226 -3.07 -3.50 -10.43
N SER A 227 -1.78 -3.49 -10.16
CA SER A 227 -0.84 -4.27 -10.95
C SER A 227 0.34 -4.76 -10.13
N GLN A 228 1.11 -5.67 -10.70
CA GLN A 228 2.43 -6.02 -10.19
C GLN A 228 3.40 -6.31 -11.36
N PRO A 229 4.71 -6.26 -11.15
CA PRO A 229 5.68 -6.83 -12.07
C PRO A 229 5.48 -8.35 -12.23
N GLY A 230 5.85 -8.89 -13.40
CA GLY A 230 5.91 -10.35 -13.57
C GLY A 230 6.94 -10.99 -12.63
N LEU A 231 6.65 -12.21 -12.15
CA LEU A 231 7.60 -12.98 -11.36
C LEU A 231 8.37 -13.97 -12.24
N GLU A 232 9.69 -13.93 -12.12
CA GLU A 232 10.60 -14.90 -12.73
C GLU A 232 10.26 -16.32 -12.24
N PRO A 233 10.11 -17.33 -13.12
CA PRO A 233 9.63 -18.67 -12.74
C PRO A 233 10.65 -19.56 -12.03
N ASN A 234 11.78 -19.02 -11.58
CA ASN A 234 12.95 -19.82 -11.21
C ASN A 234 12.80 -20.57 -9.87
N ASN A 235 11.91 -20.15 -8.98
CA ASN A 235 11.63 -20.80 -7.69
C ASN A 235 10.12 -20.92 -7.49
N GLY A 236 9.65 -22.14 -7.18
CA GLY A 236 8.23 -22.53 -7.05
C GLY A 236 7.24 -21.39 -6.81
N LEU A 237 6.57 -20.96 -7.86
CA LEU A 237 5.52 -19.94 -7.79
C LEU A 237 4.22 -20.57 -7.30
N THR A 238 3.55 -19.90 -6.37
CA THR A 238 2.25 -20.34 -5.83
C THR A 238 1.14 -20.19 -6.87
N TRP A 239 1.11 -19.05 -7.57
CA TRP A 239 0.04 -18.67 -8.50
C TRP A 239 0.57 -18.55 -9.93
N GLN A 240 -0.09 -19.18 -10.90
CA GLN A 240 0.23 -19.01 -12.32
C GLN A 240 -0.02 -17.58 -12.79
N MET A 241 -0.94 -16.86 -12.14
CA MET A 241 -1.29 -15.49 -12.50
C MET A 241 -0.15 -14.51 -12.26
N THR A 242 0.76 -14.77 -11.30
CA THR A 242 1.89 -13.87 -11.03
C THR A 242 3.12 -14.19 -11.87
N LYS A 243 3.13 -15.36 -12.51
CA LYS A 243 4.25 -15.86 -13.32
C LYS A 243 4.39 -15.05 -14.61
N ARG A 244 5.59 -14.50 -14.81
CA ARG A 244 5.96 -13.80 -16.05
C ARG A 244 5.69 -14.66 -17.30
N ARG A 245 5.14 -14.01 -18.33
CA ARG A 245 4.95 -14.52 -19.69
C ARG A 245 5.95 -13.85 -20.63
N GLY A 246 6.82 -14.63 -21.28
CA GLY A 246 7.90 -14.07 -22.11
C GLY A 246 7.47 -13.49 -23.46
N ASP A 247 6.20 -13.68 -23.85
CA ASP A 247 5.67 -13.44 -25.18
C ASP A 247 4.81 -12.16 -25.30
N ARG A 248 4.62 -11.41 -24.21
CA ARG A 248 3.68 -10.29 -24.15
C ARG A 248 4.14 -9.19 -23.19
N GLU A 249 3.50 -8.02 -23.27
CA GLU A 249 3.79 -6.90 -22.38
C GLU A 249 3.12 -7.04 -21.02
N VAL A 250 1.86 -7.50 -21.01
CA VAL A 250 1.01 -7.67 -19.83
C VAL A 250 0.10 -8.88 -20.00
N HIS A 251 -0.37 -9.46 -18.89
CA HIS A 251 -1.52 -10.37 -18.88
C HIS A 251 -2.44 -10.09 -17.70
N LYS A 252 -3.72 -10.43 -17.88
CA LYS A 252 -4.80 -10.17 -16.91
C LYS A 252 -5.58 -11.43 -16.54
N VAL A 253 -5.33 -12.51 -17.28
CA VAL A 253 -5.95 -13.83 -17.13
C VAL A 253 -4.86 -14.88 -17.28
N THR A 254 -5.00 -15.98 -16.56
CA THR A 254 -4.18 -17.19 -16.68
C THR A 254 -5.05 -18.43 -16.65
N GLU A 255 -4.49 -19.53 -17.14
CA GLU A 255 -4.94 -20.87 -16.78
C GLU A 255 -4.24 -21.30 -15.49
N GLU A 256 -5.02 -21.80 -14.53
CA GLU A 256 -4.55 -22.34 -13.27
C GLU A 256 -4.72 -23.86 -13.22
N LYS A 257 -4.23 -24.47 -12.13
CA LYS A 257 -4.43 -25.89 -11.87
C LYS A 257 -5.94 -26.24 -11.85
N PRO A 258 -6.34 -27.44 -12.32
CA PRO A 258 -7.74 -27.86 -12.30
C PRO A 258 -8.39 -27.71 -10.92
N GLY A 259 -9.57 -27.07 -10.88
CA GLY A 259 -10.34 -26.84 -9.66
C GLY A 259 -9.94 -25.60 -8.83
N TRP A 260 -8.91 -24.85 -9.24
CA TRP A 260 -8.47 -23.65 -8.51
C TRP A 260 -9.27 -22.39 -8.88
N CYS A 261 -9.91 -22.39 -10.05
CA CYS A 261 -10.74 -21.30 -10.51
C CYS A 261 -12.18 -21.76 -10.63
N SER A 262 -13.06 -21.18 -9.82
CA SER A 262 -14.51 -21.35 -9.94
C SER A 262 -15.06 -20.58 -11.14
N ASP A 263 -14.43 -19.46 -11.49
CA ASP A 263 -14.77 -18.59 -12.60
C ASP A 263 -13.47 -18.01 -13.18
N PRO A 264 -13.28 -18.02 -14.51
CA PRO A 264 -12.05 -17.52 -15.15
C PRO A 264 -11.80 -16.02 -14.96
N HIS A 265 -12.82 -15.22 -14.67
CA HIS A 265 -12.73 -13.79 -14.42
C HIS A 265 -12.51 -13.44 -12.95
N LEU A 266 -12.40 -14.45 -12.08
CA LEU A 266 -12.19 -14.28 -10.64
C LEU A 266 -10.79 -14.77 -10.24
N PRO A 267 -10.26 -14.27 -9.11
CA PRO A 267 -9.05 -14.80 -8.53
C PRO A 267 -9.16 -16.30 -8.22
N PRO A 268 -8.07 -17.06 -8.41
CA PRO A 268 -6.74 -16.60 -8.80
C PRO A 268 -6.52 -16.48 -10.32
N CYS A 269 -7.46 -16.90 -11.18
CA CYS A 269 -7.28 -16.94 -12.64
C CYS A 269 -7.24 -15.57 -13.31
N ALA A 270 -7.94 -14.60 -12.76
CA ALA A 270 -7.91 -13.21 -13.20
C ALA A 270 -8.13 -12.29 -12.02
N ALA A 271 -8.03 -10.98 -12.23
CA ALA A 271 -8.26 -9.99 -11.20
C ALA A 271 -7.42 -10.18 -9.92
N PHE A 272 -6.22 -10.73 -10.07
CA PHE A 272 -5.35 -11.15 -8.97
C PHE A 272 -3.92 -10.63 -9.18
N VAL A 273 -3.38 -10.04 -8.12
CA VAL A 273 -1.95 -9.78 -7.91
C VAL A 273 -1.64 -10.16 -6.48
N GLU A 274 -0.40 -10.53 -6.21
CA GLU A 274 0.08 -10.93 -4.90
C GLU A 274 0.58 -9.73 -4.10
N ILE A 275 0.30 -9.74 -2.79
CA ILE A 275 0.55 -8.66 -1.85
C ILE A 275 2.04 -8.35 -1.71
N MET A 276 2.94 -9.17 -2.25
CA MET A 276 4.38 -9.01 -2.19
C MET A 276 4.86 -7.75 -2.91
N ALA A 277 4.42 -7.53 -4.16
CA ALA A 277 4.86 -6.42 -5.00
C ALA A 277 3.72 -5.64 -5.69
N PRO A 278 2.60 -5.34 -5.01
CA PRO A 278 1.48 -4.64 -5.62
C PRO A 278 1.81 -3.17 -5.90
N VAL A 279 1.14 -2.66 -6.91
CA VAL A 279 1.09 -1.26 -7.31
C VAL A 279 -0.37 -0.88 -7.47
N PHE A 280 -0.77 0.22 -6.85
CA PHE A 280 -2.14 0.72 -6.87
C PHE A 280 -2.17 2.09 -7.52
N SER A 281 -3.20 2.39 -8.31
CA SER A 281 -3.58 3.77 -8.58
C SER A 281 -4.10 4.44 -7.29
N ARG A 282 -4.12 5.77 -7.25
CA ARG A 282 -4.71 6.51 -6.13
C ARG A 282 -6.15 6.10 -5.82
N ASP A 283 -6.95 5.88 -6.85
CA ASP A 283 -8.38 5.57 -6.72
C ASP A 283 -8.58 4.15 -6.18
N ALA A 284 -7.83 3.19 -6.73
CA ALA A 284 -7.83 1.82 -6.22
C ALA A 284 -7.35 1.77 -4.76
N TRP A 285 -6.28 2.50 -4.44
CA TRP A 285 -5.74 2.55 -3.08
C TRP A 285 -6.76 3.10 -2.07
N ARG A 286 -7.52 4.14 -2.42
CA ARG A 286 -8.57 4.68 -1.55
C ARG A 286 -9.56 3.60 -1.12
N CYS A 287 -9.99 2.72 -2.04
CA CYS A 287 -10.85 1.59 -1.69
C CYS A 287 -10.09 0.53 -0.88
N VAL A 288 -8.89 0.11 -1.32
CA VAL A 288 -8.09 -0.94 -0.65
C VAL A 288 -7.76 -0.57 0.80
N TRP A 289 -7.45 0.70 1.05
CA TRP A 289 -7.18 1.20 2.39
C TRP A 289 -8.38 0.99 3.35
N HIS A 290 -9.61 1.14 2.85
CA HIS A 290 -10.82 0.87 3.64
C HIS A 290 -11.11 -0.62 3.82
N MET A 291 -10.62 -1.48 2.93
CA MET A 291 -10.69 -2.94 3.11
C MET A 291 -9.73 -3.43 4.21
N ILE A 292 -8.58 -2.77 4.39
CA ILE A 292 -7.62 -3.14 5.42
C ILE A 292 -8.17 -2.76 6.79
N GLN A 293 -8.38 -3.76 7.65
CA GLN A 293 -8.83 -3.57 9.02
C GLN A 293 -7.70 -3.02 9.91
N ASN A 294 -8.05 -2.27 10.96
CA ASN A 294 -7.05 -1.63 11.85
C ASN A 294 -6.25 -2.63 12.70
N ASP A 295 -6.86 -3.78 12.97
CA ASP A 295 -6.32 -4.94 13.69
C ASP A 295 -5.63 -5.95 12.76
N LEU A 296 -5.66 -5.73 11.43
CA LEU A 296 -5.02 -6.61 10.48
C LEU A 296 -3.49 -6.56 10.65
N VAL A 297 -2.94 -7.60 11.26
CA VAL A 297 -1.49 -7.75 11.44
C VAL A 297 -0.85 -8.41 10.22
N HIS A 298 -1.58 -9.13 9.36
CA HIS A 298 -1.00 -9.71 8.13
C HIS A 298 -1.93 -9.55 6.94
N GLY A 299 -1.38 -9.36 5.75
CA GLY A 299 -2.18 -9.14 4.53
C GLY A 299 -2.74 -10.39 3.86
N TRP A 300 -2.53 -11.58 4.43
CA TRP A 300 -2.90 -12.83 3.77
C TRP A 300 -4.41 -12.88 3.46
N GLY A 301 -4.74 -13.19 2.21
CA GLY A 301 -6.11 -13.20 1.71
C GLY A 301 -6.59 -11.85 1.15
N LEU A 302 -5.88 -10.75 1.39
CA LEU A 302 -6.19 -9.44 0.80
C LEU A 302 -6.14 -9.51 -0.73
N ASP A 303 -5.22 -10.29 -1.30
CA ASP A 303 -5.05 -10.54 -2.74
C ASP A 303 -6.34 -10.97 -3.43
N PHE A 304 -7.11 -11.85 -2.78
CA PHE A 304 -8.39 -12.33 -3.29
C PHE A 304 -9.50 -11.28 -3.21
N ALA A 305 -9.31 -10.26 -2.37
CA ALA A 305 -10.26 -9.18 -2.16
C ALA A 305 -9.99 -7.94 -3.01
N LEU A 306 -8.78 -7.75 -3.54
CA LEU A 306 -8.39 -6.57 -4.32
C LEU A 306 -9.35 -6.28 -5.49
N ARG A 307 -9.89 -7.32 -6.12
CA ARG A 307 -10.89 -7.22 -7.19
C ARG A 307 -12.11 -6.34 -6.84
N ARG A 308 -12.45 -6.21 -5.55
CA ARG A 308 -13.62 -5.44 -5.10
C ARG A 308 -13.45 -3.92 -5.27
N CYS A 309 -12.23 -3.46 -5.52
CA CYS A 309 -11.91 -2.05 -5.62
C CYS A 309 -11.83 -1.51 -7.04
N VAL A 310 -12.09 -2.34 -8.05
CA VAL A 310 -11.97 -1.96 -9.45
C VAL A 310 -13.00 -2.68 -10.30
N GLU A 311 -13.63 -1.96 -11.24
CA GLU A 311 -14.65 -2.50 -12.14
C GLU A 311 -14.35 -2.11 -13.61
N PRO A 312 -14.36 -3.05 -14.59
CA PRO A 312 -14.35 -4.50 -14.39
C PRO A 312 -12.97 -5.00 -13.95
N ALA A 313 -12.93 -5.78 -12.86
CA ALA A 313 -11.67 -6.14 -12.20
C ALA A 313 -10.70 -6.94 -13.08
N HIS A 314 -11.21 -7.90 -13.86
CA HIS A 314 -10.41 -8.77 -14.73
C HIS A 314 -9.79 -8.04 -15.94
N GLU A 315 -10.22 -6.81 -16.23
CA GLU A 315 -9.62 -5.98 -17.29
C GLU A 315 -8.67 -4.92 -16.75
N LYS A 316 -8.76 -4.57 -15.47
CA LYS A 316 -7.99 -3.46 -14.87
C LYS A 316 -6.98 -3.93 -13.82
N ILE A 317 -6.98 -5.21 -13.49
CA ILE A 317 -5.98 -5.83 -12.62
C ILE A 317 -5.13 -6.79 -13.44
N GLY A 318 -3.82 -6.69 -13.34
CA GLY A 318 -2.94 -7.55 -14.13
C GLY A 318 -1.45 -7.45 -13.82
N VAL A 319 -0.70 -8.28 -14.53
CA VAL A 319 0.74 -8.45 -14.36
C VAL A 319 1.46 -7.86 -15.57
N VAL A 320 2.48 -7.05 -15.31
CA VAL A 320 3.31 -6.43 -16.34
C VAL A 320 4.51 -7.33 -16.62
N ASP A 321 4.43 -8.15 -17.66
CA ASP A 321 5.42 -9.20 -17.97
C ASP A 321 6.75 -8.68 -18.48
N SER A 322 6.70 -7.59 -19.24
CA SER A 322 7.89 -6.97 -19.83
C SER A 322 8.76 -6.24 -18.81
N GLN A 323 8.29 -6.08 -17.57
CA GLN A 323 9.02 -5.55 -16.42
C GLN A 323 8.88 -6.53 -15.26
N TRP A 324 9.92 -7.31 -14.98
CA TRP A 324 9.81 -8.42 -14.03
C TRP A 324 10.82 -8.32 -12.90
N ILE A 325 10.51 -9.06 -11.84
CA ILE A 325 11.30 -9.15 -10.61
C ILE A 325 11.49 -10.62 -10.23
N VAL A 326 12.44 -10.87 -9.33
CA VAL A 326 12.75 -12.19 -8.79
C VAL A 326 12.41 -12.20 -7.30
N HIS A 327 11.66 -13.17 -6.81
CA HIS A 327 11.48 -13.35 -5.37
C HIS A 327 12.70 -14.10 -4.80
N GLN A 328 13.51 -13.42 -3.99
CA GLN A 328 14.76 -13.98 -3.45
C GLN A 328 14.55 -14.80 -2.17
N VAL A 329 13.36 -14.70 -1.53
CA VAL A 329 12.97 -15.44 -0.33
C VAL A 329 14.00 -15.28 0.81
N ILE A 330 14.50 -14.04 0.99
CA ILE A 330 15.51 -13.80 2.01
C ILE A 330 14.81 -13.71 3.38
N PRO A 331 15.20 -14.52 4.38
CA PRO A 331 14.55 -14.49 5.69
C PRO A 331 14.58 -13.09 6.33
N SER A 332 13.42 -12.63 6.79
CA SER A 332 13.24 -11.30 7.38
C SER A 332 12.64 -11.37 8.80
N LEU A 333 11.54 -10.65 9.05
CA LEU A 333 10.86 -10.45 10.34
C LEU A 333 10.64 -11.74 11.15
N GLY A 334 10.44 -12.88 10.49
CA GLY A 334 10.26 -14.19 11.13
C GLY A 334 11.38 -14.55 12.12
N SER A 335 12.62 -14.16 11.82
CA SER A 335 13.77 -14.38 12.70
C SER A 335 13.73 -13.54 13.99
N GLN A 336 13.13 -12.35 13.96
CA GLN A 336 13.02 -11.46 15.11
C GLN A 336 11.85 -11.81 16.05
N LEU A 337 10.86 -12.56 15.56
CA LEU A 337 9.71 -13.02 16.34
C LEU A 337 9.99 -14.32 17.12
N GLN A 338 11.06 -15.05 16.78
CA GLN A 338 11.45 -16.32 17.40
C GLN A 338 12.20 -16.20 18.73
N LEU A 339 12.63 -14.99 19.13
CA LEU A 339 13.28 -14.74 20.42
C LEU A 339 12.24 -14.49 21.53
N ARG A 340 11.38 -15.48 21.79
CA ARG A 340 10.52 -15.54 22.99
C ARG A 340 10.79 -16.77 23.81
#